data_AF-A0A8J3VHQ8-F1
#
_entry.id   AF-A0A8J3VHQ8-F1
#
_cell.length_a   1.000
_cell.length_b   1.000
_cell.length_c   1.000
_cell.angle_alpha   90.00
_cell.angle_beta   90.00
_cell.angle_gamma   90.00
#
_symmetry.space_group_name_H-M   'P 1'
#
loop_
_entity.id
_entity.type
_entity.pdbx_description
1 polymer ?
#
loop_
_entity_poly.entity_id
_entity_poly.type
_entity_poly.pdbx_seq_one_letter_code
_entity_poly.pdbx_strand_id
1 'polypeptide(L)'
;MPFAEDYDVAANALEAAAQEAASMMESARAALGTGVMVGGQLTRLVTDELDAAAGILDQVSSELTELVATCRERAEICRQAQADQHTYAASYTRYQADLRDWQDHHGTREPAPEPPTAPEAAPAWANR
;
A
#
# COMPACT_ATOMS: atom_id res chain seq x y z
N MET A 1 11.17 9.98 4.68
CA MET A 1 10.86 8.57 4.42
C MET A 1 9.37 8.37 4.62
N PRO A 2 8.60 7.98 3.58
CA PRO A 2 7.33 7.32 3.82
C PRO A 2 7.63 5.90 4.32
N PHE A 3 7.33 5.62 5.58
CA PHE A 3 7.39 4.28 6.16
C PHE A 3 6.20 3.43 5.69
N ALA A 4 6.19 2.14 6.00
CA ALA A 4 5.02 1.28 5.73
C ALA A 4 3.72 1.91 6.28
N GLU A 5 3.82 2.59 7.42
CA GLU A 5 2.72 3.35 8.04
C GLU A 5 2.18 4.47 7.13
N ASP A 6 3.03 5.16 6.37
CA ASP A 6 2.59 6.23 5.47
C ASP A 6 1.80 5.68 4.27
N TYR A 7 2.18 4.50 3.78
CA TYR A 7 1.43 3.79 2.74
C TYR A 7 0.11 3.23 3.27
N ASP A 8 0.09 2.71 4.50
CA ASP A 8 -1.14 2.23 5.15
C ASP A 8 -2.12 3.39 5.43
N VAL A 9 -1.62 4.55 5.89
CA VAL A 9 -2.43 5.76 6.08
C VAL A 9 -3.00 6.24 4.75
N ALA A 10 -2.19 6.28 3.70
CA ALA A 10 -2.67 6.66 2.37
C ALA A 10 -3.70 5.67 1.82
N ALA A 11 -3.49 4.36 2.00
CA ALA A 11 -4.43 3.33 1.59
C ALA A 11 -5.79 3.49 2.31
N ASN A 12 -5.78 3.72 3.62
CA ASN A 12 -7.01 3.92 4.39
C ASN A 12 -7.76 5.19 3.95
N ALA A 13 -7.05 6.28 3.67
CA ALA A 13 -7.66 7.52 3.18
C ALA A 13 -8.30 7.34 1.79
N LEU A 14 -7.63 6.61 0.90
CA LEU A 14 -8.14 6.31 -0.45
C LEU A 14 -9.34 5.35 -0.41
N GLU A 15 -9.32 4.37 0.51
CA GLU A 15 -10.44 3.45 0.72
C GLU A 15 -11.68 4.18 1.25
N ALA A 16 -11.50 5.12 2.17
CA ALA A 16 -12.57 5.99 2.64
C ALA A 16 -13.13 6.87 1.50
N ALA A 17 -12.27 7.44 0.66
CA ALA A 17 -12.69 8.23 -0.49
C ALA A 17 -13.46 7.40 -1.54
N ALA A 18 -13.05 6.15 -1.77
CA ALA A 18 -13.75 5.24 -2.68
C ALA A 18 -15.16 4.88 -2.15
N GLN A 19 -15.29 4.65 -0.84
CA GLN A 19 -16.58 4.40 -0.20
C GLN A 19 -17.50 5.63 -0.27
N GLU A 20 -16.96 6.82 -0.04
CA GLU A 20 -17.71 8.08 -0.15
C GLU A 20 -18.21 8.28 -1.58
N ALA A 21 -17.34 8.11 -2.59
CA ALA A 21 -17.69 8.19 -4.00
C ALA A 21 -18.81 7.21 -4.39
N ALA A 22 -18.74 5.97 -3.93
CA ALA A 22 -19.78 4.96 -4.16
C ALA A 22 -21.13 5.34 -3.52
N SER A 23 -21.11 5.99 -2.35
CA SER A 23 -22.32 6.37 -1.62
C SER A 23 -23.02 7.63 -2.15
N MET A 24 -22.29 8.50 -2.88
CA MET A 24 -22.83 9.78 -3.38
C MET A 24 -24.00 9.59 -4.37
N MET A 25 -23.94 8.57 -5.21
CA MET A 25 -24.98 8.33 -6.24
C MET A 25 -26.25 7.71 -5.68
N GLU A 26 -26.16 6.91 -4.59
CA GLU A 26 -27.33 6.31 -3.95
C GLU A 26 -28.31 7.38 -3.45
N SER A 27 -27.77 8.44 -2.84
CA SER A 27 -28.55 9.59 -2.36
C SER A 27 -29.16 10.39 -3.51
N ALA A 28 -28.41 10.61 -4.60
CA ALA A 28 -28.90 11.32 -5.77
C ALA A 28 -30.04 10.55 -6.47
N ARG A 29 -29.89 9.24 -6.62
CA ARG A 29 -30.88 8.36 -7.25
C ARG A 29 -32.16 8.24 -6.40
N ALA A 30 -32.03 8.19 -5.07
CA ALA A 30 -33.17 8.21 -4.15
C ALA A 30 -33.99 9.51 -4.22
N ALA A 31 -33.33 10.66 -4.38
CA ALA A 31 -34.00 11.97 -4.47
C ALA A 31 -34.87 12.13 -5.73
N LEU A 32 -34.56 11.40 -6.80
CA LEU A 32 -35.28 11.46 -8.08
C LEU A 32 -36.46 10.49 -8.14
N GLY A 33 -36.50 9.50 -7.24
CA GLY A 33 -37.38 8.34 -7.35
C GLY A 33 -38.86 8.57 -7.02
N THR A 34 -39.27 9.70 -6.43
CA THR A 34 -40.60 9.76 -5.78
C THR A 34 -41.48 11.00 -5.95
N GLY A 35 -41.10 12.09 -6.64
CA GLY A 35 -41.97 13.29 -6.55
C GLY A 35 -42.11 14.26 -7.73
N VAL A 36 -41.10 14.49 -8.57
CA VAL A 36 -41.12 15.71 -9.41
C VAL A 36 -40.47 15.48 -10.77
N MET A 37 -41.20 14.91 -11.74
CA MET A 37 -40.74 14.87 -13.14
C MET A 37 -41.92 15.01 -14.10
N VAL A 38 -42.54 16.20 -14.11
CA VAL A 38 -43.48 16.61 -15.16
C VAL A 38 -42.68 17.40 -16.20
N GLY A 39 -42.09 16.71 -17.18
CA GLY A 39 -41.35 17.34 -18.27
C GLY A 39 -40.40 16.39 -19.00
N GLY A 40 -40.92 15.55 -19.91
CA GLY A 40 -40.19 14.41 -20.49
C GLY A 40 -38.85 14.68 -21.20
N GLN A 41 -38.54 15.93 -21.59
CA GLN A 41 -37.21 16.29 -22.09
C GLN A 41 -36.23 16.64 -20.97
N LEU A 42 -36.66 17.44 -19.98
CA LEU A 42 -35.82 17.83 -18.85
C LEU A 42 -35.51 16.61 -17.98
N THR A 43 -36.48 15.70 -17.84
CA THR A 43 -36.31 14.40 -17.19
C THR A 43 -35.20 13.58 -17.84
N ARG A 44 -35.22 13.42 -19.18
CA ARG A 44 -34.19 12.66 -19.89
C ARG A 44 -32.81 13.27 -19.74
N LEU A 45 -32.72 14.59 -19.89
CA LEU A 45 -31.44 15.29 -19.82
C LEU A 45 -30.82 15.19 -18.42
N VAL A 46 -31.65 15.26 -17.36
CA VAL A 46 -31.20 15.03 -15.98
C VAL A 46 -30.79 13.57 -15.77
N THR A 47 -31.56 12.59 -16.27
CA THR A 47 -31.21 11.17 -16.17
C THR A 47 -29.90 10.84 -16.89
N ASP A 48 -29.72 11.34 -18.12
CA ASP A 48 -28.50 11.12 -18.91
C ASP A 48 -27.26 11.71 -18.21
N GLU A 49 -27.39 12.91 -17.62
CA GLU A 49 -26.29 13.55 -16.88
C GLU A 49 -25.95 12.77 -15.60
N LEU A 50 -26.94 12.21 -14.91
CA LEU A 50 -26.72 11.40 -13.72
C LEU A 50 -26.08 10.06 -14.05
N ASP A 51 -26.46 9.43 -15.16
CA ASP A 51 -25.83 8.20 -15.62
C ASP A 51 -24.38 8.46 -16.04
N ALA A 52 -24.10 9.61 -16.67
CA ALA A 52 -22.72 10.04 -16.96
C ALA A 52 -21.91 10.29 -15.68
N ALA A 53 -22.50 10.99 -14.70
CA ALA A 53 -21.86 11.23 -13.41
C ALA A 53 -21.60 9.93 -12.62
N ALA A 54 -22.54 8.97 -12.67
CA ALA A 54 -22.36 7.65 -12.10
C ALA A 54 -21.21 6.89 -12.76
N GLY A 55 -21.11 6.93 -14.10
CA GLY A 55 -20.00 6.32 -14.82
C GLY A 55 -18.63 6.90 -14.44
N ILE A 56 -18.54 8.21 -14.25
CA ILE A 56 -17.31 8.87 -13.78
C ILE A 56 -16.97 8.43 -12.35
N LEU A 57 -17.96 8.36 -11.45
CA LEU A 57 -17.73 7.93 -10.07
C LEU A 57 -17.32 6.46 -9.97
N ASP A 58 -17.89 5.58 -10.80
CA ASP A 58 -17.48 4.18 -10.89
C ASP A 58 -16.03 4.04 -11.38
N GLN A 59 -15.63 4.85 -12.37
CA GLN A 59 -14.26 4.90 -12.84
C GLN A 59 -13.32 5.39 -11.72
N VAL A 60 -13.64 6.49 -11.06
CA VAL A 60 -12.83 7.04 -9.95
C VAL A 60 -12.71 6.03 -8.81
N SER A 61 -13.80 5.35 -8.44
CA SER A 61 -13.79 4.30 -7.42
C SER A 61 -12.87 3.13 -7.80
N SER A 62 -12.86 2.75 -9.07
CA SER A 62 -11.96 1.71 -9.59
C SER A 62 -10.49 2.14 -9.52
N GLU A 63 -10.17 3.34 -9.97
CA GLU A 63 -8.81 3.91 -9.92
C GLU A 63 -8.30 4.06 -8.48
N LEU A 64 -9.17 4.51 -7.56
CA LEU A 64 -8.84 4.59 -6.12
C LEU A 64 -8.56 3.21 -5.54
N THR A 65 -9.34 2.19 -5.92
CA THR A 65 -9.15 0.81 -5.45
C THR A 65 -7.81 0.23 -5.94
N GLU A 66 -7.43 0.48 -7.19
CA GLU A 66 -6.13 0.08 -7.73
C GLU A 66 -4.97 0.79 -7.00
N LEU A 67 -5.13 2.06 -6.66
CA LEU A 67 -4.13 2.81 -5.91
C LEU A 67 -4.00 2.31 -4.47
N VAL A 68 -5.11 1.93 -3.82
CA VAL A 68 -5.10 1.28 -2.50
C VAL A 68 -4.31 -0.02 -2.54
N ALA A 69 -4.54 -0.87 -3.55
CA ALA A 69 -3.81 -2.12 -3.72
C ALA A 69 -2.30 -1.87 -3.89
N THR A 70 -1.93 -0.86 -4.70
CA THR A 70 -0.54 -0.45 -4.89
C THR A 70 0.11 0.04 -3.60
N CYS A 71 -0.60 0.85 -2.81
CA CYS A 71 -0.09 1.32 -1.52
C CYS A 71 0.14 0.15 -0.55
N ARG A 72 -0.79 -0.80 -0.47
CA ARG A 72 -0.66 -1.99 0.39
C ARG A 72 0.53 -2.87 -0.03
N GLU A 73 0.73 -3.06 -1.33
CA GLU A 73 1.90 -3.77 -1.85
C GLU A 73 3.21 -3.08 -1.45
N ARG A 74 3.26 -1.75 -1.59
CA ARG A 74 4.45 -0.96 -1.20
C ARG A 74 4.70 -1.01 0.30
N ALA A 75 3.66 -0.96 1.13
CA ALA A 75 3.78 -1.13 2.57
C ALA A 75 4.41 -2.48 2.93
N GLU A 76 3.99 -3.55 2.26
CA GLU A 76 4.54 -4.89 2.48
C GLU A 76 6.02 -5.00 2.08
N ILE A 77 6.40 -4.44 0.94
CA ILE A 77 7.81 -4.39 0.50
C ILE A 77 8.67 -3.65 1.53
N CYS A 78 8.18 -2.54 2.08
CA CYS A 78 8.88 -1.81 3.14
C CYS A 78 9.03 -2.66 4.42
N ARG A 79 7.98 -3.38 4.84
CA ARG A 79 8.04 -4.28 6.01
C ARG A 79 9.04 -5.42 5.80
N GLN A 80 9.03 -6.03 4.62
CA GLN A 80 9.96 -7.10 4.28
C GLN A 80 11.41 -6.62 4.30
N ALA A 81 11.70 -5.47 3.66
CA ALA A 81 13.03 -4.87 3.67
C ALA A 81 13.51 -4.58 5.09
N GLN A 82 12.64 -4.09 5.97
CA GLN A 82 12.97 -3.87 7.37
C GLN A 82 13.26 -5.18 8.12
N ALA A 83 12.44 -6.22 7.90
CA ALA A 83 12.65 -7.53 8.50
C ALA A 83 13.98 -8.18 8.06
N ASP A 84 14.33 -8.05 6.78
CA ASP A 84 15.58 -8.55 6.22
C ASP A 84 16.79 -7.83 6.82
N GLN A 85 16.71 -6.51 7.00
CA GLN A 85 17.74 -5.73 7.68
C GLN A 85 17.91 -6.15 9.15
N HIS A 86 16.82 -6.38 9.88
CA HIS A 86 16.89 -6.88 11.25
C HIS A 86 17.53 -8.26 11.34
N THR A 87 17.16 -9.16 10.43
CA THR A 87 17.72 -10.52 10.35
C THR A 87 19.22 -10.48 10.03
N TYR A 88 19.61 -9.63 9.10
CA TYR A 88 21.02 -9.41 8.77
C TYR A 88 21.80 -8.84 9.96
N ALA A 89 21.27 -7.82 10.65
CA ALA A 89 21.93 -7.23 11.81
C ALA A 89 22.13 -8.26 12.96
N ALA A 90 21.13 -9.10 13.21
CA ALA A 90 21.24 -10.19 14.19
C ALA A 90 22.29 -11.23 13.77
N SER A 91 22.28 -11.64 12.51
CA SER A 91 23.26 -12.59 11.95
C SER A 91 24.68 -12.02 11.99
N TYR A 92 24.82 -10.72 11.72
CA TYR A 92 26.10 -10.02 11.77
C TYR A 92 26.63 -9.90 13.20
N THR A 93 25.76 -9.65 14.18
CA THR A 93 26.11 -9.64 15.60
C THR A 93 26.64 -11.01 16.04
N ARG A 94 25.98 -12.08 15.61
CA ARG A 94 26.44 -13.46 15.86
C ARG A 94 27.79 -13.73 15.20
N TYR A 95 27.94 -13.38 13.92
CA TYR A 95 29.21 -13.51 13.20
C TYR A 95 30.36 -12.78 13.93
N GLN A 96 30.12 -11.58 14.46
CA GLN A 96 31.14 -10.85 15.22
C GLN A 96 31.55 -11.57 16.52
N ALA A 97 30.60 -12.20 17.20
CA ALA A 97 30.88 -12.99 18.40
C ALA A 97 31.68 -14.25 18.05
N ASP A 98 31.24 -14.97 17.01
CA ASP A 98 31.91 -16.19 16.52
C ASP A 98 33.32 -15.88 16.01
N LEU A 99 33.52 -14.76 15.32
CA LEU A 99 34.82 -14.28 14.84
C LEU A 99 35.76 -13.95 16.00
N ARG A 100 35.24 -13.34 17.08
CA ARG A 100 36.03 -13.05 18.27
C ARG A 100 36.47 -14.33 18.98
N ASP A 101 35.55 -15.28 19.19
CA ASP A 101 35.88 -16.59 19.76
C ASP A 101 36.94 -17.32 18.92
N TRP A 102 36.79 -17.30 17.60
CA TRP A 102 37.75 -17.90 16.68
C TRP A 102 39.15 -17.26 16.77
N GLN A 103 39.21 -15.93 16.89
CA GLN A 103 40.45 -15.18 17.09
C GLN A 103 41.11 -15.50 18.43
N ASP A 104 40.33 -15.62 19.50
CA ASP A 104 40.81 -15.98 20.84
C ASP A 104 41.41 -17.40 20.87
N HIS A 105 40.96 -18.30 19.98
CA HIS A 105 41.51 -19.64 19.78
C HIS A 105 42.62 -19.69 18.72
N HIS A 106 43.26 -18.55 18.40
CA HIS A 106 44.34 -18.43 17.43
C HIS A 106 44.02 -18.98 16.03
N GLY A 107 42.74 -19.00 15.65
CA GLY A 107 42.30 -19.50 14.34
C GLY A 107 42.50 -21.00 14.13
N THR A 108 42.66 -21.77 15.21
CA THR A 108 42.84 -23.23 15.15
C THR A 108 41.53 -24.00 15.02
N ARG A 109 40.39 -23.33 15.18
CA ARG A 109 39.05 -23.92 15.12
C ARG A 109 38.53 -23.82 13.69
N GLU A 110 38.54 -24.92 12.94
CA GLU A 110 37.95 -24.96 11.60
C GLU A 110 36.47 -25.38 11.64
N PRO A 111 35.62 -24.83 10.75
CA PRO A 111 35.92 -23.79 9.76
C PRO A 111 35.92 -22.36 10.37
N ALA A 112 36.59 -21.42 9.69
CA ALA A 112 36.49 -20.01 10.04
C ALA A 112 35.04 -19.52 9.89
N PRO A 113 34.56 -18.62 10.77
CA PRO A 113 33.23 -18.03 10.62
C PRO A 113 33.11 -17.29 9.29
N GLU A 114 32.02 -17.53 8.57
CA GLU A 114 31.72 -16.83 7.32
C GLU A 114 30.82 -15.62 7.58
N PRO A 115 31.08 -14.47 6.93
CA PRO A 115 30.22 -13.30 7.07
C PRO A 115 28.83 -13.58 6.48
N PRO A 116 27.75 -13.10 7.12
CA PRO A 116 26.41 -13.25 6.56
C PRO A 116 26.27 -12.48 5.25
N THR A 117 25.47 -13.00 4.34
CA THR A 117 25.15 -12.31 3.08
C THR A 117 24.23 -11.12 3.35
N ALA A 118 24.60 -9.96 2.82
CA ALA A 118 23.76 -8.76 2.91
C ALA A 118 22.45 -8.98 2.13
N PRO A 119 21.31 -8.50 2.63
CA PRO A 119 20.05 -8.56 1.90
C PRO A 119 20.11 -7.70 0.64
N GLU A 120 19.30 -8.04 -0.35
CA GLU A 120 19.18 -7.24 -1.56
C GLU A 120 18.68 -5.83 -1.21
N ALA A 121 19.24 -4.82 -1.87
CA ALA A 121 18.83 -3.45 -1.63
C ALA A 121 17.35 -3.30 -1.98
N ALA A 122 16.56 -2.74 -1.05
CA ALA A 122 15.17 -2.45 -1.33
C ALA A 122 15.05 -1.51 -2.55
N PRO A 123 13.88 -1.47 -3.22
CA PRO A 123 13.68 -0.60 -4.36
C PRO A 123 14.04 0.86 -4.05
N ALA A 124 14.54 1.61 -5.03
CA ALA A 124 15.02 2.98 -4.81
C ALA A 124 13.94 3.93 -4.24
N TRP A 125 12.66 3.63 -4.46
CA TRP A 125 11.53 4.37 -3.88
C TRP A 125 11.25 4.01 -2.41
N ALA A 126 11.73 2.86 -1.93
CA ALA A 126 11.61 2.41 -0.54
C ALA A 126 12.79 2.86 0.35
N ASN A 127 13.85 3.45 -0.23
CA ASN A 127 15.13 3.74 0.43
C ASN A 127 15.45 5.25 0.61
N ARG A 128 14.49 6.19 0.51
CA ARG A 128 14.73 7.65 0.60
C ARG A 128 13.99 8.37 1.73
#